data_AF-A0A4Z2DY34-F1
#
_entry.id   AF-A0A4Z2DY34-F1
#
_cell.length_a   1.000
_cell.length_b   1.000
_cell.length_c   1.000
_cell.angle_alpha   90.00
_cell.angle_beta   90.00
_cell.angle_gamma   90.00
#
_symmetry.space_group_name_H-M   'P 1'
#
loop_
_entity.id
_entity.type
_entity.pdbx_description
1 polymer ?
#
loop_
_entity_poly.entity_id
_entity_poly.type
_entity_poly.pdbx_seq_one_letter_code
_entity_poly.pdbx_strand_id
1 'polypeptide(L)'
;MEKAKAVLMKKDAILEHPSVLAEAIDCIQYNNPQTGHDLAEELLVESYQGAIEFLFELGTWLTYIDEDAQSTRNIIESVVKEAILQNYDRSKAITCLTDEASADTMEWLSQMVESPTWRQTIYNLAQHPRNEDCPFLSLSMPCIAVKESLIGELVSVPLAWNTLGIFLKCVIYVLQPLLAAGDAVKDQTFMYSVAFLQPKRNTTSSVNYSSVSHSEMGPVNSESLPSIDDVKGFVSTIDEERQPYSSEAESYFSNDTAQDMLTHFLEMGCHSEHGYLLLQSILQCLARRMKSHCAHHLIWLLEAEASRRGRDVSRYTTYLCGARDYPDSMDAMRTILKEQDLVPDAVLQLEEAYKRDAPPPVALLRQPIFIALLADALFASADRLLTEQLEQYAFLYSYTAVVVEEIEPTTERRISCIRTEVDDAKREVLEASRICRQWNNMSGSGISLRAFRDLPSLLKCLSCRPVSFGVFRFVRFVFHTKRVDFELNLDTMKPYCIVVNELAEVNEYLRPSLLAFITELLASSVEGMEDLSQLEYKRMLVGLFVHLLSCGHVLPVINTMHRLFLRNRVDVSIVRYFVTELIFIFFRRNV
;
A
#
# COMPACT_ATOMS: atom_id res chain seq x y z
N MET A 1 12.85 -0.84 -61.73
CA MET A 1 13.91 -1.80 -61.36
C MET A 1 14.27 -1.72 -59.88
N GLU A 2 14.72 -0.58 -59.33
CA GLU A 2 15.15 -0.50 -57.90
C GLU A 2 14.04 -0.84 -56.89
N LYS A 3 12.80 -0.38 -57.09
CA LYS A 3 11.67 -0.74 -56.22
C LYS A 3 11.33 -2.24 -56.26
N ALA A 4 11.39 -2.88 -57.43
CA ALA A 4 11.13 -4.31 -57.58
C ALA A 4 12.24 -5.17 -56.96
N LYS A 5 13.51 -4.74 -57.07
CA LYS A 5 14.63 -5.36 -56.37
C LYS A 5 14.51 -5.21 -54.85
N ALA A 6 14.06 -4.06 -54.36
CA ALA A 6 13.83 -3.85 -52.93
C ALA A 6 12.72 -4.75 -52.37
N VAL A 7 11.67 -5.04 -53.16
CA VAL A 7 10.61 -5.99 -52.78
C VAL A 7 11.14 -7.42 -52.70
N LEU A 8 11.94 -7.86 -53.67
CA LEU A 8 12.49 -9.22 -53.71
C LEU A 8 13.65 -9.44 -52.72
N MET A 9 14.34 -8.37 -52.28
CA MET A 9 15.36 -8.43 -51.24
C MET A 9 14.78 -8.34 -49.81
N LYS A 10 13.47 -8.14 -49.64
CA LYS A 10 12.86 -8.27 -48.32
C LYS A 10 13.03 -9.70 -47.82
N LYS A 11 13.31 -9.85 -46.52
CA LYS A 11 13.42 -11.17 -45.89
C LYS A 11 12.13 -11.95 -46.09
N ASP A 12 12.25 -13.20 -46.51
CA ASP A 12 11.13 -14.10 -46.79
C ASP A 12 10.10 -13.50 -47.79
N ALA A 13 10.56 -12.69 -48.77
CA ALA A 13 9.69 -12.09 -49.79
C ALA A 13 8.82 -13.13 -50.53
N ILE A 14 9.31 -14.36 -50.67
CA ILE A 14 8.60 -15.51 -51.25
C ILE A 14 7.23 -15.76 -50.57
N LEU A 15 7.09 -15.37 -49.29
CA LEU A 15 5.90 -15.58 -48.48
C LEU A 15 4.90 -14.40 -48.54
N GLU A 16 5.23 -13.28 -49.20
CA GLU A 16 4.28 -12.17 -49.42
C GLU A 16 3.23 -12.54 -50.51
N HIS A 17 2.22 -11.69 -50.70
CA HIS A 17 1.12 -11.96 -51.62
C HIS A 17 1.60 -12.37 -53.03
N PRO A 18 1.14 -13.50 -53.61
CA PRO A 18 1.64 -14.06 -54.87
C PRO A 18 1.57 -13.08 -56.05
N SER A 19 0.60 -12.17 -56.02
CA SER A 19 0.41 -11.13 -57.04
C SER A 19 1.51 -10.07 -57.02
N VAL A 20 1.98 -9.68 -55.83
CA VAL A 20 3.04 -8.66 -55.66
C VAL A 20 4.39 -9.24 -56.07
N LEU A 21 4.62 -10.52 -55.77
CA LEU A 21 5.81 -11.25 -56.19
C LEU A 21 5.85 -11.41 -57.72
N ALA A 22 4.73 -11.78 -58.33
CA ALA A 22 4.60 -11.91 -59.78
C ALA A 22 4.87 -10.58 -60.49
N GLU A 23 4.30 -9.47 -60.01
CA GLU A 23 4.55 -8.14 -60.57
C GLU A 23 6.03 -7.70 -60.43
N ALA A 24 6.67 -8.01 -59.30
CA ALA A 24 8.07 -7.68 -59.08
C ALA A 24 9.01 -8.51 -59.97
N ILE A 25 8.72 -9.79 -60.14
CA ILE A 25 9.45 -10.72 -61.02
C ILE A 25 9.29 -10.30 -62.49
N ASP A 26 8.07 -10.00 -62.94
CA ASP A 26 7.78 -9.53 -64.29
C ASP A 26 8.49 -8.20 -64.59
N CYS A 27 8.57 -7.31 -63.59
CA CYS A 27 9.28 -6.04 -63.73
C CYS A 27 10.80 -6.21 -63.84
N ILE A 28 11.39 -7.24 -63.24
CA ILE A 28 12.82 -7.58 -63.40
C ILE A 28 13.07 -8.26 -64.74
N GLN A 29 12.18 -9.17 -65.16
CA GLN A 29 12.26 -9.86 -66.46
C GLN A 29 12.13 -8.89 -67.63
N TYR A 30 11.23 -7.91 -67.56
CA TYR A 30 11.05 -6.90 -68.60
C TYR A 30 12.30 -6.03 -68.80
N ASN A 31 13.06 -5.77 -67.73
CA ASN A 31 14.24 -4.93 -67.77
C ASN A 31 15.54 -5.70 -68.11
N ASN A 32 15.58 -7.03 -67.91
CA ASN A 32 16.72 -7.89 -68.25
C ASN A 32 16.23 -9.24 -68.82
N PRO A 33 15.96 -9.34 -70.14
CA PRO A 33 15.35 -10.52 -70.73
C PRO A 33 16.25 -11.77 -70.81
N GLN A 34 17.56 -11.65 -70.57
CA GLN A 34 18.50 -12.77 -70.64
C GLN A 34 18.99 -13.30 -69.29
N THR A 35 18.98 -12.47 -68.24
CA THR A 35 19.49 -12.80 -66.90
C THR A 35 18.53 -12.43 -65.78
N GLY A 36 17.35 -11.90 -66.11
CA GLY A 36 16.34 -11.47 -65.13
C GLY A 36 15.70 -12.62 -64.35
N HIS A 37 15.66 -13.82 -64.94
CA HIS A 37 15.22 -15.04 -64.24
C HIS A 37 16.22 -15.46 -63.17
N ASP A 38 17.48 -15.68 -63.56
CA ASP A 38 18.55 -16.10 -62.65
C ASP A 38 18.78 -15.07 -61.54
N LEU A 39 18.71 -13.77 -61.86
CA LEU A 39 18.88 -12.70 -60.88
C LEU A 39 17.69 -12.63 -59.89
N ALA A 40 16.47 -12.86 -60.34
CA ALA A 40 15.31 -12.91 -59.44
C ALA A 40 15.37 -14.16 -58.56
N GLU A 41 15.81 -15.30 -59.09
CA GLU A 41 15.99 -16.54 -58.35
C GLU A 41 17.10 -16.43 -57.29
N GLU A 42 18.29 -15.93 -57.64
CA GLU A 42 19.37 -15.70 -56.69
C GLU A 42 18.95 -14.75 -55.56
N LEU A 43 18.26 -13.65 -55.90
CA LEU A 43 17.78 -12.68 -54.91
C LEU A 43 16.73 -13.28 -53.97
N LEU A 44 15.82 -14.10 -54.50
CA LEU A 44 14.80 -14.79 -53.70
C LEU A 44 15.41 -15.86 -52.80
N VAL A 45 16.37 -16.65 -53.31
CA VAL A 45 17.07 -17.70 -52.56
C VAL A 45 17.93 -17.11 -51.45
N GLU A 46 18.65 -16.02 -51.70
CA GLU A 46 19.44 -15.33 -50.66
C GLU A 46 18.55 -14.66 -49.59
N SER A 47 17.32 -14.28 -49.95
CA SER A 47 16.36 -13.64 -49.03
C SER A 47 15.55 -14.64 -48.18
N TYR A 48 15.56 -15.92 -48.53
CA TYR A 48 14.75 -16.96 -47.89
C TYR A 48 15.42 -17.50 -46.62
N GLN A 49 14.78 -17.29 -45.48
CA GLN A 49 15.21 -17.80 -44.17
C GLN A 49 14.30 -18.93 -43.66
N GLY A 50 13.04 -19.00 -44.13
CA GLY A 50 12.16 -20.16 -43.96
C GLY A 50 11.79 -20.51 -42.51
N ALA A 51 12.08 -19.62 -41.57
CA ALA A 51 11.92 -19.89 -40.14
C ALA A 51 10.45 -20.09 -39.74
N ILE A 52 9.53 -19.37 -40.40
CA ILE A 52 8.09 -19.47 -40.15
C ILE A 52 7.55 -20.82 -40.64
N GLU A 53 7.93 -21.26 -41.84
CA GLU A 53 7.52 -22.56 -42.38
C GLU A 53 8.08 -23.71 -41.55
N PHE A 54 9.35 -23.61 -41.12
CA PHE A 54 9.94 -24.59 -40.20
C PHE A 54 9.16 -24.66 -38.88
N LEU A 55 8.76 -23.52 -38.31
CA LEU A 55 7.91 -23.46 -37.11
C LEU A 55 6.53 -24.08 -37.32
N PHE A 56 5.89 -23.84 -38.48
CA PHE A 56 4.60 -24.44 -38.82
C PHE A 56 4.70 -25.96 -38.99
N GLU A 57 5.75 -26.44 -39.65
CA GLU A 57 5.93 -27.87 -39.90
C GLU A 57 6.30 -28.61 -38.62
N LEU A 58 7.16 -28.01 -37.79
CA LEU A 58 7.51 -28.52 -36.46
C LEU A 58 6.28 -28.49 -35.53
N GLY A 59 5.42 -27.48 -35.64
CA GLY A 59 4.14 -27.44 -34.95
C GLY A 59 3.18 -28.55 -35.40
N THR A 60 3.11 -28.81 -36.72
CA THR A 60 2.33 -29.92 -37.28
C THR A 60 2.86 -31.27 -36.77
N TRP A 61 4.19 -31.44 -36.70
CA TRP A 61 4.80 -32.66 -36.14
C TRP A 61 4.52 -32.83 -34.65
N LEU A 62 4.56 -31.75 -33.88
CA LEU A 62 4.22 -31.79 -32.46
C LEU A 62 2.75 -32.15 -32.23
N THR A 63 1.82 -31.70 -33.08
CA THR A 63 0.41 -32.14 -33.02
C THR A 63 0.18 -33.61 -33.36
N TYR A 64 1.13 -34.27 -34.04
CA TYR A 64 1.07 -35.73 -34.25
C TYR A 64 1.61 -36.52 -33.05
N ILE A 65 2.39 -35.89 -32.18
CA ILE A 65 3.01 -36.51 -31.00
C ILE A 65 2.16 -36.31 -29.76
N ASP A 66 1.57 -35.12 -29.58
CA ASP A 66 0.69 -34.77 -28.47
C ASP A 66 -0.78 -34.84 -28.92
N GLU A 67 -1.66 -35.51 -28.17
CA GLU A 67 -3.07 -35.69 -28.56
C GLU A 67 -3.88 -34.37 -28.52
N ASP A 68 -3.33 -33.29 -27.95
CA ASP A 68 -4.00 -32.01 -27.81
C ASP A 68 -3.28 -30.89 -28.58
N ALA A 69 -3.91 -30.43 -29.66
CA ALA A 69 -3.40 -29.37 -30.52
C ALA A 69 -3.21 -28.04 -29.76
N GLN A 70 -3.98 -27.83 -28.69
CA GLN A 70 -3.87 -26.63 -27.87
C GLN A 70 -2.58 -26.61 -27.04
N SER A 71 -2.12 -27.77 -26.54
CA SER A 71 -0.88 -27.91 -25.77
C SER A 71 0.35 -27.61 -26.63
N THR A 72 0.38 -28.14 -27.86
CA THR A 72 1.43 -27.85 -28.84
C THR A 72 1.52 -26.35 -29.16
N ARG A 73 0.38 -25.70 -29.39
CA ARG A 73 0.32 -24.26 -29.62
C ARG A 73 0.86 -23.46 -28.43
N ASN A 74 0.50 -23.84 -27.21
CA ASN A 74 0.98 -23.17 -25.99
C ASN A 74 2.51 -23.30 -25.83
N ILE A 75 3.10 -24.45 -26.18
CA ILE A 75 4.56 -24.66 -26.15
C ILE A 75 5.26 -23.74 -27.16
N ILE A 76 4.75 -23.68 -28.40
CA ILE A 76 5.31 -22.80 -29.43
C ILE A 76 5.19 -21.33 -28.99
N GLU A 77 4.02 -20.91 -28.52
CA GLU A 77 3.82 -19.55 -27.99
C GLU A 77 4.78 -19.23 -26.83
N SER A 78 5.06 -20.19 -25.95
CA SER A 78 6.01 -20.02 -24.84
C SER A 78 7.46 -19.88 -25.31
N VAL A 79 7.90 -20.69 -26.27
CA VAL A 79 9.27 -20.63 -26.83
C VAL A 79 9.48 -19.32 -27.57
N VAL A 80 8.50 -18.89 -28.37
CA VAL A 80 8.57 -17.61 -29.09
C VAL A 80 8.57 -16.44 -28.09
N LYS A 81 7.74 -16.50 -27.04
CA LYS A 81 7.74 -15.51 -25.94
C LYS A 81 9.13 -15.38 -25.30
N GLU A 82 9.76 -16.50 -24.95
CA GLU A 82 11.08 -16.49 -24.32
C GLU A 82 12.15 -15.95 -25.28
N ALA A 83 12.11 -16.33 -26.55
CA ALA A 83 13.01 -15.82 -27.57
C ALA A 83 12.88 -14.30 -27.77
N ILE A 84 11.66 -13.77 -27.72
CA ILE A 84 11.39 -12.33 -27.81
C ILE A 84 11.90 -11.62 -26.56
N LEU A 85 11.65 -12.13 -25.36
CA LEU A 85 12.13 -11.53 -24.12
C LEU A 85 13.66 -11.45 -24.07
N GLN A 86 14.37 -12.46 -24.59
CA GLN A 86 15.83 -12.51 -24.60
C GLN A 86 16.46 -11.64 -25.70
N ASN A 87 15.83 -11.54 -26.88
CA ASN A 87 16.41 -10.91 -28.07
C ASN A 87 15.74 -9.60 -28.50
N TYR A 88 14.90 -9.01 -27.64
CA TYR A 88 14.19 -7.78 -27.98
C TYR A 88 15.17 -6.63 -28.30
N ASP A 89 15.07 -6.10 -29.53
CA ASP A 89 15.89 -5.00 -30.01
C ASP A 89 15.02 -3.75 -30.25
N ARG A 90 15.25 -2.74 -29.41
CA ARG A 90 14.52 -1.46 -29.43
C ARG A 90 14.68 -0.72 -30.76
N SER A 91 15.85 -0.79 -31.39
CA SER A 91 16.12 -0.06 -32.63
C SER A 91 15.26 -0.59 -33.79
N LYS A 92 15.09 -1.91 -33.86
CA LYS A 92 14.26 -2.59 -34.85
C LYS A 92 12.77 -2.31 -34.65
N ALA A 93 12.32 -2.24 -33.39
CA ALA A 93 10.93 -1.92 -33.07
C ALA A 93 10.55 -0.48 -33.48
N ILE A 94 11.48 0.47 -33.45
CA ILE A 94 11.25 1.86 -33.88
C ILE A 94 11.10 1.95 -35.40
N THR A 95 11.87 1.17 -36.17
CA THR A 95 11.72 1.10 -37.63
C THR A 95 10.34 0.60 -38.08
N CYS A 96 9.62 -0.16 -37.26
CA CYS A 96 8.24 -0.57 -37.56
C CYS A 96 7.23 0.59 -37.49
N LEU A 97 7.58 1.71 -36.86
CA LEU A 97 6.70 2.88 -36.67
C LEU A 97 6.92 4.00 -37.69
N THR A 98 7.68 3.76 -38.76
CA THR A 98 7.82 4.73 -39.85
C THR A 98 6.50 4.93 -40.60
N ASP A 99 6.25 6.13 -41.14
CA ASP A 99 4.96 6.54 -41.71
C ASP A 99 4.34 5.54 -42.72
N GLU A 100 5.15 4.81 -43.49
CA GLU A 100 4.69 3.81 -44.47
C GLU A 100 4.21 2.47 -43.86
N ALA A 101 4.65 2.11 -42.66
CA ALA A 101 4.36 0.82 -42.00
C ALA A 101 3.45 0.93 -40.77
N SER A 102 3.04 2.15 -40.41
CA SER A 102 2.27 2.43 -39.20
C SER A 102 0.85 1.83 -39.24
N ALA A 103 0.19 1.84 -40.41
CA ALA A 103 -1.15 1.27 -40.60
C ALA A 103 -1.15 -0.25 -40.43
N ASP A 104 -0.24 -0.94 -41.13
CA ASP A 104 -0.07 -2.38 -41.02
C ASP A 104 0.32 -2.78 -39.59
N THR A 105 1.16 -1.96 -38.94
CA THR A 105 1.56 -2.15 -37.54
C THR A 105 0.38 -2.11 -36.59
N MET A 106 -0.55 -1.19 -36.80
CA MET A 106 -1.77 -1.11 -35.99
C MET A 106 -2.71 -2.30 -36.20
N GLU A 107 -2.78 -2.82 -37.43
CA GLU A 107 -3.65 -3.96 -37.76
C GLU A 107 -3.17 -5.24 -37.08
N TRP A 108 -1.91 -5.64 -37.25
CA TRP A 108 -1.42 -6.87 -36.61
C TRP A 108 -1.26 -6.71 -35.09
N LEU A 109 -0.96 -5.51 -34.58
CA LEU A 109 -0.93 -5.23 -33.14
C LEU A 109 -2.32 -5.42 -32.52
N SER A 110 -3.38 -5.01 -33.22
CA SER A 110 -4.75 -5.21 -32.74
C SER A 110 -5.11 -6.69 -32.59
N GLN A 111 -4.66 -7.53 -33.53
CA GLN A 111 -4.84 -8.98 -33.49
C GLN A 111 -3.99 -9.63 -32.39
N MET A 112 -2.75 -9.15 -32.21
CA MET A 112 -1.86 -9.64 -31.16
C MET A 112 -2.39 -9.34 -29.75
N VAL A 113 -3.00 -8.18 -29.55
CA VAL A 113 -3.61 -7.77 -28.27
C VAL A 113 -4.80 -8.66 -27.87
N GLU A 114 -5.42 -9.39 -28.79
CA GLU A 114 -6.53 -10.30 -28.46
C GLU A 114 -6.08 -11.49 -27.61
N SER A 115 -4.84 -11.95 -27.82
CA SER A 115 -4.27 -13.07 -27.07
C SER A 115 -3.74 -12.63 -25.70
N PRO A 116 -4.09 -13.33 -24.60
CA PRO A 116 -3.60 -13.02 -23.25
C PRO A 116 -2.10 -13.24 -23.11
N THR A 117 -1.54 -14.27 -23.76
CA THR A 117 -0.11 -14.62 -23.71
C THR A 117 0.76 -13.48 -24.26
N TRP A 118 0.29 -12.86 -25.34
CA TRP A 118 0.97 -11.75 -25.99
C TRP A 118 0.86 -10.46 -25.18
N ARG A 119 -0.30 -10.16 -24.58
CA ARG A 119 -0.44 -9.02 -23.66
C ARG A 119 0.53 -9.10 -22.48
N GLN A 120 0.63 -10.27 -21.84
CA GLN A 120 1.61 -10.49 -20.76
C GLN A 120 3.06 -10.26 -21.22
N THR A 121 3.37 -10.66 -22.46
CA THR A 121 4.71 -10.46 -23.03
C THR A 121 4.99 -8.98 -23.25
N ILE A 122 4.01 -8.21 -23.74
CA ILE A 122 4.09 -6.74 -23.86
C ILE A 122 4.31 -6.10 -22.49
N TYR A 123 3.58 -6.53 -21.46
CA TYR A 123 3.74 -6.00 -20.10
C TYR A 123 5.13 -6.29 -19.53
N ASN A 124 5.63 -7.52 -19.66
CA ASN A 124 6.98 -7.89 -19.22
C ASN A 124 8.06 -7.09 -19.95
N LEU A 125 7.90 -6.87 -21.26
CA LEU A 125 8.80 -6.03 -22.04
C LEU A 125 8.75 -4.56 -21.60
N ALA A 126 7.57 -4.04 -21.24
CA ALA A 126 7.37 -2.67 -20.78
C ALA A 126 7.89 -2.43 -19.36
N GLN A 127 7.93 -3.45 -18.52
CA GLN A 127 8.49 -3.37 -17.16
C GLN A 127 10.02 -3.43 -17.14
N HIS A 128 10.67 -3.86 -18.24
CA HIS A 128 12.13 -3.88 -18.30
C HIS A 128 12.72 -2.47 -18.44
N PRO A 129 13.65 -2.04 -17.56
CA PRO A 129 14.24 -0.69 -17.58
C PRO A 129 14.92 -0.32 -18.91
N ARG A 130 15.33 -1.33 -19.69
CA ARG A 130 15.95 -1.13 -21.02
C ARG A 130 14.97 -0.58 -22.06
N ASN A 131 13.67 -0.69 -21.82
CA ASN A 131 12.60 -0.46 -22.79
C ASN A 131 11.64 0.68 -22.41
N GLU A 132 11.90 1.44 -21.33
CA GLU A 132 11.00 2.49 -20.83
C GLU A 132 10.63 3.54 -21.90
N ASP A 133 11.59 3.87 -22.76
CA ASP A 133 11.42 4.89 -23.80
C ASP A 133 11.10 4.27 -25.19
N CYS A 134 10.61 3.03 -25.26
CA CYS A 134 10.26 2.41 -26.53
C CYS A 134 8.92 2.94 -27.06
N PRO A 135 8.90 3.66 -28.21
CA PRO A 135 7.67 4.22 -28.76
C PRO A 135 6.63 3.14 -29.10
N PHE A 136 7.09 1.96 -29.53
CA PHE A 136 6.22 0.82 -29.85
C PHE A 136 5.45 0.33 -28.63
N LEU A 137 6.13 0.18 -27.49
CA LEU A 137 5.47 -0.23 -26.25
C LEU A 137 4.52 0.86 -25.76
N SER A 138 4.89 2.14 -25.88
CA SER A 138 3.99 3.25 -25.55
C SER A 138 2.73 3.30 -26.42
N LEU A 139 2.82 2.89 -27.70
CA LEU A 139 1.70 2.82 -28.64
C LEU A 139 0.79 1.60 -28.39
N SER A 140 1.36 0.51 -27.88
CA SER A 140 0.60 -0.69 -27.53
C SER A 140 -0.33 -0.50 -26.32
N MET A 141 0.03 0.35 -25.36
CA MET A 141 -0.80 0.58 -24.16
C MET A 141 -2.18 1.19 -24.49
N PRO A 142 -2.29 2.25 -25.32
CA PRO A 142 -3.58 2.75 -25.80
C PRO A 142 -4.42 1.69 -26.52
N CYS A 143 -3.79 0.83 -27.34
CA CYS A 143 -4.49 -0.22 -28.09
C CYS A 143 -5.15 -1.23 -27.15
N ILE A 144 -4.47 -1.60 -26.07
CA ILE A 144 -5.00 -2.48 -25.02
C ILE A 144 -6.11 -1.76 -24.24
N ALA A 145 -5.91 -0.47 -23.92
CA ALA A 145 -6.84 0.35 -23.14
C ALA A 145 -8.17 0.68 -23.86
N VAL A 146 -8.32 0.34 -25.15
CA VAL A 146 -9.61 0.43 -25.87
C VAL A 146 -10.62 -0.56 -25.30
N LYS A 147 -10.19 -1.77 -24.93
CA LYS A 147 -11.08 -2.82 -24.41
C LYS A 147 -11.24 -2.63 -22.88
N GLU A 148 -12.43 -2.23 -22.43
CA GLU A 148 -12.69 -1.93 -21.00
C GLU A 148 -12.44 -3.14 -20.07
N SER A 149 -12.62 -4.37 -20.57
CA SER A 149 -12.34 -5.60 -19.83
C SER A 149 -10.86 -5.82 -19.52
N LEU A 150 -9.94 -5.15 -20.23
CA LEU A 150 -8.49 -5.30 -20.08
C LEU A 150 -7.86 -4.23 -19.19
N ILE A 151 -8.63 -3.26 -18.70
CA ILE A 151 -8.12 -2.18 -17.85
C ILE A 151 -7.51 -2.75 -16.56
N GLY A 152 -8.08 -3.82 -16.01
CA GLY A 152 -7.54 -4.49 -14.81
C GLY A 152 -6.12 -5.05 -15.01
N GLU A 153 -5.77 -5.50 -16.21
CA GLU A 153 -4.40 -5.96 -16.50
C GLU A 153 -3.41 -4.78 -16.51
N LEU A 154 -3.83 -3.64 -17.09
CA LEU A 154 -3.02 -2.42 -17.21
C LEU A 154 -2.78 -1.71 -15.87
N VAL A 155 -3.60 -1.96 -14.86
CA VAL A 155 -3.38 -1.44 -13.50
C VAL A 155 -2.04 -1.89 -12.95
N SER A 156 -1.53 -3.06 -13.34
CA SER A 156 -0.24 -3.60 -12.89
C SER A 156 0.99 -3.06 -13.66
N VAL A 157 0.79 -2.17 -14.65
CA VAL A 157 1.84 -1.78 -15.60
C VAL A 157 2.19 -0.29 -15.44
N PRO A 158 3.34 0.05 -14.84
CA PRO A 158 3.72 1.45 -14.59
C PRO A 158 3.81 2.33 -15.84
N LEU A 159 4.27 1.77 -16.97
CA LEU A 159 4.39 2.49 -18.25
C LEU A 159 3.03 2.98 -18.76
N ALA A 160 1.94 2.26 -18.45
CA ALA A 160 0.59 2.63 -18.87
C ALA A 160 0.12 3.93 -18.20
N TRP A 161 0.62 4.23 -17.00
CA TRP A 161 0.23 5.42 -16.21
C TRP A 161 0.79 6.73 -16.77
N ASN A 162 1.78 6.68 -17.67
CA ASN A 162 2.33 7.87 -18.31
C ASN A 162 1.34 8.53 -19.28
N THR A 163 0.35 7.79 -19.79
CA THR A 163 -0.70 8.33 -20.66
C THR A 163 -1.92 8.70 -19.84
N LEU A 164 -2.27 10.00 -19.80
CA LEU A 164 -3.37 10.52 -18.99
C LEU A 164 -4.70 9.76 -19.18
N GLY A 165 -5.07 9.46 -20.43
CA GLY A 165 -6.32 8.76 -20.73
C GLY A 165 -6.38 7.33 -20.15
N ILE A 166 -5.24 6.63 -20.12
CA ILE A 166 -5.14 5.27 -19.54
C ILE A 166 -5.10 5.37 -18.02
N PHE A 167 -4.31 6.31 -17.48
CA PHE A 167 -4.24 6.57 -16.05
C PHE A 167 -5.62 6.83 -15.44
N LEU A 168 -6.43 7.70 -16.04
CA LEU A 168 -7.79 8.00 -15.56
C LEU A 168 -8.71 6.77 -15.59
N LYS A 169 -8.61 5.93 -16.63
CA LYS A 169 -9.37 4.67 -16.72
C LYS A 169 -8.96 3.69 -15.61
N CYS A 170 -7.67 3.51 -15.37
CA CYS A 170 -7.15 2.67 -14.28
C CYS A 170 -7.58 3.23 -12.91
N VAL A 171 -7.53 4.54 -12.71
CA VAL A 171 -7.99 5.19 -11.47
C VAL A 171 -9.47 4.93 -11.24
N ILE A 172 -10.33 5.04 -12.26
CA ILE A 172 -11.77 4.73 -12.13
C ILE A 172 -11.97 3.25 -11.78
N TYR A 173 -11.28 2.35 -12.47
CA TYR A 173 -11.36 0.91 -12.24
C TYR A 173 -11.00 0.52 -10.81
N VAL A 174 -9.98 1.16 -10.23
CA VAL A 174 -9.52 0.90 -8.87
C VAL A 174 -10.37 1.62 -7.81
N LEU A 175 -10.79 2.87 -8.07
CA LEU A 175 -11.58 3.66 -7.11
C LEU A 175 -13.00 3.13 -6.93
N GLN A 176 -13.65 2.61 -7.98
CA GLN A 176 -15.03 2.12 -7.88
C GLN A 176 -15.18 0.99 -6.85
N PRO A 177 -14.40 -0.11 -6.90
CA PRO A 177 -14.42 -1.15 -5.87
C PRO A 177 -14.04 -0.62 -4.49
N LEU A 178 -13.04 0.26 -4.38
CA LEU A 178 -12.61 0.79 -3.08
C LEU A 178 -13.68 1.66 -2.41
N LEU A 179 -14.40 2.47 -3.19
CA LEU A 179 -15.49 3.30 -2.67
C LEU A 179 -16.74 2.46 -2.35
N ALA A 180 -17.02 1.40 -3.13
CA ALA A 180 -18.12 0.48 -2.85
C ALA A 180 -17.84 -0.40 -1.62
N ALA A 181 -16.59 -0.85 -1.47
CA ALA A 181 -16.13 -1.60 -0.30
C ALA A 181 -16.09 -0.72 0.95
N GLY A 182 -15.88 0.59 0.82
CA GLY A 182 -15.80 1.53 1.93
C GLY A 182 -17.01 1.55 2.88
N ASP A 183 -18.22 1.24 2.39
CA ASP A 183 -19.42 1.13 3.25
C ASP A 183 -19.56 -0.25 3.93
N ALA A 184 -18.90 -1.30 3.41
CA ALA A 184 -18.90 -2.67 3.97
C ALA A 184 -17.67 -2.93 4.88
N VAL A 185 -16.53 -2.33 4.55
CA VAL A 185 -15.28 -2.29 5.30
C VAL A 185 -15.39 -1.14 6.30
N LYS A 186 -16.22 -1.29 7.33
CA LYS A 186 -16.26 -0.37 8.46
C LYS A 186 -14.85 -0.26 9.08
N ASP A 187 -14.06 0.72 8.69
CA ASP A 187 -12.86 1.23 9.36
C ASP A 187 -11.67 0.26 9.63
N GLN A 188 -11.74 -1.03 9.24
CA GLN A 188 -10.79 -2.04 9.77
C GLN A 188 -9.39 -2.01 9.16
N THR A 189 -9.27 -1.89 7.84
CA THR A 189 -7.97 -1.87 7.14
C THR A 189 -7.26 -0.51 7.24
N PHE A 190 -8.05 0.50 7.57
CA PHE A 190 -7.80 1.88 7.20
C PHE A 190 -7.23 2.69 8.38
N MET A 191 -7.74 2.44 9.60
CA MET A 191 -7.11 2.91 10.83
C MET A 191 -5.72 2.29 11.07
N TYR A 192 -5.44 1.12 10.49
CA TYR A 192 -4.15 0.43 10.59
C TYR A 192 -2.99 1.23 9.96
N SER A 193 -3.21 2.02 8.91
CA SER A 193 -2.10 2.80 8.34
C SER A 193 -1.74 4.01 9.21
N VAL A 194 -2.75 4.79 9.62
CA VAL A 194 -2.56 6.04 10.39
C VAL A 194 -2.09 5.77 11.82
N ALA A 195 -2.64 4.76 12.49
CA ALA A 195 -2.25 4.41 13.86
C ALA A 195 -0.81 3.88 13.95
N PHE A 196 -0.23 3.45 12.81
CA PHE A 196 1.09 2.86 12.72
C PHE A 196 2.12 3.80 12.08
N LEU A 197 1.73 5.02 11.69
CA LEU A 197 2.65 6.04 11.18
C LEU A 197 3.79 6.28 12.19
N GLN A 198 5.00 5.90 11.80
CA GLN A 198 6.24 6.23 12.50
C GLN A 198 6.89 7.42 11.79
N PRO A 199 6.98 8.58 12.44
CA PRO A 199 7.76 9.70 11.92
C PRO A 199 9.24 9.32 11.81
N LYS A 200 9.96 9.79 10.78
CA LYS A 200 11.40 9.58 10.64
C LYS A 200 12.13 10.09 11.89
N ARG A 201 12.79 9.18 12.63
CA ARG A 201 13.69 9.57 13.72
C ARG A 201 15.03 10.04 13.16
N ASN A 202 15.36 11.32 13.33
CA ASN A 202 16.68 11.85 13.04
C ASN A 202 17.69 11.38 14.10
N THR A 203 18.67 10.57 13.70
CA THR A 203 19.77 10.04 14.53
C THR A 203 20.85 11.08 14.86
N THR A 204 20.48 12.27 15.34
CA THR A 204 21.47 13.34 15.64
C THR A 204 21.44 13.93 17.05
N SER A 205 20.70 13.37 17.99
CA SER A 205 20.70 13.83 19.39
C SER A 205 21.09 12.75 20.42
N SER A 206 22.15 11.99 20.16
CA SER A 206 22.84 11.18 21.18
C SER A 206 24.33 11.49 21.21
N VAL A 207 24.68 12.64 21.75
CA VAL A 207 26.07 12.93 22.13
C VAL A 207 26.11 13.20 23.64
N ASN A 208 26.95 12.39 24.30
CA ASN A 208 27.43 12.44 25.69
C ASN A 208 26.61 11.68 26.75
N TYR A 209 26.87 10.37 26.86
CA TYR A 209 27.51 9.80 28.05
C TYR A 209 28.30 8.54 27.65
N SER A 210 29.63 8.67 27.65
CA SER A 210 30.59 7.60 27.39
C SER A 210 30.91 6.83 28.68
N SER A 211 30.70 5.50 28.65
CA SER A 211 31.38 4.39 29.36
C SER A 211 30.32 3.32 29.65
N VAL A 212 30.33 2.11 29.09
CA VAL A 212 31.38 1.08 29.11
C VAL A 212 31.10 0.03 28.01
N SER A 213 32.17 -0.35 27.29
CA SER A 213 32.40 -1.53 26.42
C SER A 213 31.34 -1.98 25.40
N HIS A 214 31.67 -1.75 24.13
CA HIS A 214 31.08 -2.38 22.95
C HIS A 214 31.35 -3.90 22.87
N SER A 215 30.32 -4.64 22.47
CA SER A 215 30.42 -5.88 21.71
C SER A 215 29.24 -5.92 20.74
N GLU A 216 29.52 -5.51 19.51
CA GLU A 216 28.81 -5.79 18.24
C GLU A 216 27.29 -6.07 18.29
N MET A 217 26.50 -5.04 17.97
CA MET A 217 25.24 -5.17 17.23
C MET A 217 25.22 -4.11 16.12
N GLY A 218 24.90 -4.56 14.90
CA GLY A 218 24.84 -3.75 13.68
C GLY A 218 23.72 -2.71 13.67
N PRO A 219 23.65 -1.88 12.62
CA PRO A 219 22.68 -0.80 12.53
C PRO A 219 21.27 -1.40 12.55
N VAL A 220 20.43 -0.92 13.45
CA VAL A 220 18.99 -1.23 13.45
C VAL A 220 18.42 -0.66 12.16
N ASN A 221 18.16 -1.55 11.20
CA ASN A 221 17.52 -1.23 9.93
C ASN A 221 16.20 -0.49 10.19
N SER A 222 15.94 0.50 9.35
CA SER A 222 14.67 1.21 9.17
C SER A 222 13.54 0.32 8.60
N GLU A 223 13.47 -0.95 9.02
CA GLU A 223 12.58 -2.00 8.52
C GLU A 223 11.60 -2.49 9.61
N SER A 224 11.22 -1.65 10.57
CA SER A 224 10.18 -1.99 11.57
C SER A 224 8.80 -1.42 11.22
N LEU A 225 8.43 -1.55 9.95
CA LEU A 225 7.06 -1.59 9.46
C LEU A 225 7.02 -2.79 8.50
N PRO A 226 6.07 -3.73 8.62
CA PRO A 226 5.97 -4.82 7.67
C PRO A 226 5.82 -4.24 6.26
N SER A 227 6.56 -4.81 5.32
CA SER A 227 6.40 -4.47 3.91
C SER A 227 4.96 -4.76 3.47
N ILE A 228 4.45 -4.06 2.46
CA ILE A 228 3.18 -4.46 1.82
C ILE A 228 3.31 -5.90 1.26
N ASP A 229 4.52 -6.40 1.02
CA ASP A 229 4.77 -7.81 0.68
C ASP A 229 4.53 -8.78 1.85
N ASP A 230 4.69 -8.36 3.11
CA ASP A 230 4.27 -9.16 4.27
C ASP A 230 2.73 -9.28 4.31
N VAL A 231 2.00 -8.27 3.81
CA VAL A 231 0.54 -8.30 3.60
C VAL A 231 0.14 -9.28 2.50
N LYS A 232 0.96 -9.42 1.46
CA LYS A 232 0.80 -10.42 0.39
C LYS A 232 0.88 -11.84 0.93
N GLY A 233 1.76 -12.06 1.91
CA GLY A 233 1.77 -13.30 2.66
C GLY A 233 0.41 -13.56 3.29
N PHE A 234 -0.24 -12.54 3.88
CA PHE A 234 -1.46 -12.65 4.70
C PHE A 234 -2.71 -13.18 4.00
N VAL A 235 -2.77 -13.36 2.67
CA VAL A 235 -3.92 -14.03 2.02
C VAL A 235 -3.60 -14.77 0.70
N SER A 236 -2.74 -15.78 0.73
CA SER A 236 -2.64 -16.81 -0.33
C SER A 236 -2.89 -18.18 0.30
N THR A 237 -3.63 -19.17 -0.19
CA THR A 237 -4.45 -19.45 -1.38
C THR A 237 -5.37 -20.61 -0.96
N ILE A 238 -6.51 -20.82 -1.63
CA ILE A 238 -7.02 -22.19 -1.82
C ILE A 238 -7.15 -22.40 -3.32
N ASP A 239 -6.43 -23.42 -3.78
CA ASP A 239 -6.38 -23.90 -5.16
C ASP A 239 -7.73 -24.46 -5.64
N GLU A 240 -7.81 -24.44 -6.97
CA GLU A 240 -8.84 -24.90 -7.87
C GLU A 240 -9.36 -26.32 -7.59
N GLU A 241 -10.69 -26.48 -7.50
CA GLU A 241 -11.38 -27.63 -8.09
C GLU A 241 -12.78 -27.20 -8.55
N ARG A 242 -12.97 -27.20 -9.88
CA ARG A 242 -14.25 -26.93 -10.56
C ARG A 242 -15.28 -28.02 -10.20
N GLN A 243 -16.54 -27.66 -9.94
CA GLN A 243 -17.68 -27.98 -10.81
C GLN A 243 -19.01 -27.33 -10.34
N PRO A 244 -20.01 -27.18 -11.24
CA PRO A 244 -20.94 -26.05 -11.24
C PRO A 244 -22.34 -26.42 -10.74
N TYR A 245 -23.02 -25.54 -10.01
CA TYR A 245 -24.48 -25.41 -10.09
C TYR A 245 -24.91 -23.99 -9.70
N SER A 246 -26.02 -23.60 -10.33
CA SER A 246 -26.55 -22.28 -10.65
C SER A 246 -27.09 -21.43 -9.49
N SER A 247 -27.02 -20.11 -9.75
CA SER A 247 -28.01 -19.05 -9.47
C SER A 247 -28.34 -18.72 -8.01
N GLU A 248 -27.73 -17.64 -7.50
CA GLU A 248 -28.41 -16.37 -7.20
C GLU A 248 -27.34 -15.29 -6.96
N ALA A 249 -27.50 -14.15 -7.62
CA ALA A 249 -26.53 -13.07 -7.67
C ALA A 249 -26.60 -12.20 -6.39
N GLU A 250 -25.95 -12.65 -5.33
CA GLU A 250 -25.47 -11.77 -4.27
C GLU A 250 -23.93 -11.72 -4.37
N SER A 251 -23.39 -10.60 -4.88
CA SER A 251 -21.95 -10.42 -5.02
C SER A 251 -21.31 -10.27 -3.65
N TYR A 252 -20.90 -11.39 -3.05
CA TYR A 252 -19.90 -11.39 -1.99
C TYR A 252 -18.59 -10.85 -2.58
N PHE A 253 -18.35 -9.54 -2.48
CA PHE A 253 -17.03 -8.96 -2.72
C PHE A 253 -16.08 -9.53 -1.66
N SER A 254 -15.11 -10.34 -2.07
CA SER A 254 -14.07 -10.85 -1.18
C SER A 254 -13.17 -9.70 -0.74
N ASN A 255 -12.92 -9.56 0.57
CA ASN A 255 -12.03 -8.52 1.14
C ASN A 255 -10.63 -8.49 0.49
N ASP A 256 -10.19 -9.62 -0.07
CA ASP A 256 -8.89 -9.77 -0.75
C ASP A 256 -8.82 -8.92 -2.02
N THR A 257 -9.91 -8.85 -2.79
CA THR A 257 -9.97 -8.01 -3.99
C THR A 257 -9.86 -6.52 -3.67
N ALA A 258 -10.46 -6.06 -2.57
CA ALA A 258 -10.35 -4.66 -2.15
C ALA A 258 -8.92 -4.31 -1.69
N GLN A 259 -8.21 -5.24 -1.05
CA GLN A 259 -6.84 -5.03 -0.61
C GLN A 259 -5.87 -4.98 -1.78
N ASP A 260 -6.02 -5.86 -2.76
CA ASP A 260 -5.21 -5.85 -3.99
C ASP A 260 -5.46 -4.58 -4.82
N MET A 261 -6.71 -4.11 -4.88
CA MET A 261 -7.01 -2.83 -5.52
C MET A 261 -6.38 -1.65 -4.74
N LEU A 262 -6.30 -1.73 -3.41
CA LEU A 262 -5.67 -0.70 -2.60
C LEU A 262 -4.14 -0.63 -2.82
N THR A 263 -3.46 -1.77 -2.94
CA THR A 263 -2.00 -1.76 -3.20
C THR A 263 -1.70 -1.12 -4.55
N HIS A 264 -2.45 -1.50 -5.59
CA HIS A 264 -2.33 -0.90 -6.91
C HIS A 264 -2.66 0.60 -6.91
N PHE A 265 -3.70 1.02 -6.20
CA PHE A 265 -4.03 2.44 -6.01
C PHE A 265 -2.85 3.25 -5.45
N LEU A 266 -2.24 2.72 -4.39
CA LEU A 266 -1.12 3.35 -3.70
C LEU A 266 0.15 3.40 -4.55
N GLU A 267 0.42 2.32 -5.29
CA GLU A 267 1.53 2.26 -6.26
C GLU A 267 1.36 3.28 -7.39
N MET A 268 0.17 3.32 -8.00
CA MET A 268 -0.18 4.27 -9.05
C MET A 268 -0.02 5.72 -8.58
N GLY A 269 -0.59 6.04 -7.42
CA GLY A 269 -0.57 7.38 -6.86
C GLY A 269 0.83 7.86 -6.48
N CYS A 270 1.73 6.95 -6.08
CA CYS A 270 3.10 7.26 -5.69
C CYS A 270 4.14 7.05 -6.79
N HIS A 271 3.72 6.75 -8.03
CA HIS A 271 4.63 6.54 -9.15
C HIS A 271 5.33 7.84 -9.58
N SER A 272 4.53 8.88 -9.88
CA SER A 272 5.01 10.19 -10.35
C SER A 272 4.40 11.33 -9.54
N GLU A 273 5.09 12.48 -9.48
CA GLU A 273 4.59 13.68 -8.77
C GLU A 273 3.31 14.23 -9.40
N HIS A 274 3.23 14.23 -10.74
CA HIS A 274 2.03 14.66 -11.47
C HIS A 274 0.86 13.69 -11.28
N GLY A 275 1.13 12.38 -11.26
CA GLY A 275 0.12 11.35 -10.99
C GLY A 275 -0.46 11.48 -9.57
N TYR A 276 0.41 11.72 -8.59
CA TYR A 276 0.03 12.00 -7.21
C TYR A 276 -0.91 13.22 -7.11
N LEU A 277 -0.51 14.35 -7.71
CA LEU A 277 -1.30 15.58 -7.68
C LEU A 277 -2.67 15.42 -8.34
N LEU A 278 -2.72 14.73 -9.48
CA LEU A 278 -3.97 14.45 -10.18
C LEU A 278 -4.90 13.58 -9.34
N LEU A 279 -4.37 12.51 -8.76
CA LEU A 279 -5.13 11.59 -7.91
C LEU A 279 -5.65 12.29 -6.65
N GLN A 280 -4.80 13.06 -5.97
CA GLN A 280 -5.20 13.89 -4.83
C GLN A 280 -6.31 14.90 -5.19
N SER A 281 -6.22 15.53 -6.36
CA SER A 281 -7.24 16.46 -6.83
C SER A 281 -8.58 15.77 -7.06
N ILE A 282 -8.57 14.57 -7.67
CA ILE A 282 -9.77 13.75 -7.89
C ILE A 282 -10.40 13.36 -6.55
N LEU A 283 -9.59 12.85 -5.61
CA LEU A 283 -10.05 12.47 -4.28
C LEU A 283 -10.63 13.65 -3.51
N GLN A 284 -10.02 14.84 -3.59
CA GLN A 284 -10.53 16.04 -2.93
C GLN A 284 -11.88 16.47 -3.52
N CYS A 285 -12.06 16.37 -4.84
CA CYS A 285 -13.35 16.61 -5.48
C CYS A 285 -14.40 15.57 -5.06
N LEU A 286 -14.01 14.30 -4.92
CA LEU A 286 -14.90 13.24 -4.43
C LEU A 286 -15.28 13.45 -2.97
N ALA A 287 -14.32 13.79 -2.11
CA ALA A 287 -14.53 14.05 -0.70
C ALA A 287 -15.52 15.21 -0.44
N ARG A 288 -15.54 16.23 -1.32
CA ARG A 288 -16.52 17.32 -1.26
C ARG A 288 -17.93 16.91 -1.67
N ARG A 289 -18.06 15.92 -2.55
CA ARG A 289 -19.35 15.49 -3.15
C ARG A 289 -19.97 14.31 -2.42
N MET A 290 -19.15 13.43 -1.86
CA MET A 290 -19.57 12.25 -1.14
C MET A 290 -19.86 12.60 0.32
N LYS A 291 -20.94 12.04 0.86
CA LYS A 291 -21.21 12.09 2.30
C LYS A 291 -20.35 11.09 3.11
N SER A 292 -19.77 10.10 2.43
CA SER A 292 -18.94 9.05 3.04
C SER A 292 -17.51 9.53 3.28
N HIS A 293 -16.91 9.11 4.39
CA HIS A 293 -15.54 9.47 4.79
C HIS A 293 -14.45 8.69 4.06
N CYS A 294 -14.81 7.72 3.21
CA CYS A 294 -13.87 6.86 2.49
C CYS A 294 -12.90 7.64 1.59
N ALA A 295 -13.36 8.71 0.93
CA ALA A 295 -12.50 9.52 0.09
C ALA A 295 -11.42 10.26 0.90
N HIS A 296 -11.79 10.84 2.05
CA HIS A 296 -10.83 11.43 2.99
C HIS A 296 -9.84 10.38 3.51
N HIS A 297 -10.31 9.16 3.72
CA HIS A 297 -9.46 8.09 4.17
C HIS A 297 -8.40 7.69 3.12
N LEU A 298 -8.80 7.54 1.85
CA LEU A 298 -7.86 7.26 0.75
C LEU A 298 -6.81 8.36 0.57
N ILE A 299 -7.17 9.63 0.80
CA ILE A 299 -6.23 10.76 0.79
C ILE A 299 -5.11 10.53 1.82
N TRP A 300 -5.49 10.18 3.06
CA TRP A 300 -4.53 9.96 4.14
C TRP A 300 -3.63 8.75 3.91
N LEU A 301 -4.16 7.65 3.34
CA LEU A 301 -3.33 6.49 2.99
C LEU A 301 -2.30 6.83 1.92
N LEU A 302 -2.71 7.61 0.93
CA LEU A 302 -1.83 8.02 -0.16
C LEU A 302 -0.71 8.93 0.37
N GLU A 303 -1.01 9.80 1.34
CA GLU A 303 -0.02 10.60 2.06
C GLU A 303 0.92 9.76 2.94
N ALA A 304 0.37 8.77 3.66
CA ALA A 304 1.13 7.83 4.48
C ALA A 304 2.12 7.03 3.62
N GLU A 305 1.67 6.50 2.48
CA GLU A 305 2.49 5.74 1.56
C GLU A 305 3.57 6.60 0.90
N ALA A 306 3.24 7.82 0.47
CA ALA A 306 4.23 8.74 -0.10
C ALA A 306 5.33 9.07 0.93
N SER A 307 4.94 9.27 2.19
CA SER A 307 5.84 9.49 3.31
C SER A 307 6.73 8.27 3.58
N ARG A 308 6.16 7.05 3.52
CA ARG A 308 6.90 5.78 3.65
C ARG A 308 7.96 5.62 2.56
N ARG A 309 7.66 6.02 1.33
CA ARG A 309 8.61 6.06 0.20
C ARG A 309 9.60 7.23 0.28
N GLY A 310 9.52 8.06 1.32
CA GLY A 310 10.40 9.20 1.54
C GLY A 310 10.20 10.36 0.57
N ARG A 311 9.04 10.45 -0.12
CA ARG A 311 8.71 11.55 -1.03
C ARG A 311 8.09 12.72 -0.24
N ASP A 312 8.57 13.93 -0.47
CA ASP A 312 8.02 15.14 0.15
C ASP A 312 6.72 15.57 -0.54
N VAL A 313 5.57 15.23 0.07
CA VAL A 313 4.24 15.63 -0.41
C VAL A 313 3.64 16.78 0.42
N SER A 314 4.39 17.29 1.41
CA SER A 314 3.91 18.28 2.40
C SER A 314 3.23 19.49 1.75
N ARG A 315 3.79 19.97 0.63
CA ARG A 315 3.29 21.12 -0.14
C ARG A 315 1.85 20.94 -0.61
N TYR A 316 1.54 19.75 -1.11
CA TYR A 316 0.23 19.44 -1.68
C TYR A 316 -0.79 19.26 -0.57
N THR A 317 -0.43 18.49 0.46
CA THR A 317 -1.24 18.24 1.64
C THR A 317 -1.68 19.53 2.33
N THR A 318 -0.75 20.46 2.61
CA THR A 318 -1.09 21.74 3.27
C THR A 318 -1.98 22.62 2.40
N TYR A 319 -1.76 22.63 1.08
CA TYR A 319 -2.53 23.46 0.15
C TYR A 319 -3.99 22.99 0.01
N LEU A 320 -4.21 21.67 0.02
CA LEU A 320 -5.54 21.07 -0.13
C LEU A 320 -6.43 21.20 1.12
N CYS A 321 -5.88 21.64 2.26
CA CYS A 321 -6.60 21.85 3.52
C CYS A 321 -7.47 23.11 3.58
N GLY A 322 -7.48 23.94 2.53
CA GLY A 322 -8.27 25.19 2.51
C GLY A 322 -7.69 26.32 3.37
N ALA A 323 -6.44 26.19 3.86
CA ALA A 323 -5.77 27.19 4.70
C ALA A 323 -5.06 28.30 3.90
N ARG A 324 -5.53 28.61 2.68
CA ARG A 324 -4.86 29.54 1.75
C ARG A 324 -4.65 30.94 2.32
N ASP A 325 -5.57 31.39 3.17
CA ASP A 325 -5.53 32.72 3.78
C ASP A 325 -4.55 32.83 4.96
N TYR A 326 -3.91 31.72 5.36
CA TYR A 326 -3.00 31.63 6.50
C TYR A 326 -1.62 31.08 6.07
N PRO A 327 -0.81 31.85 5.32
CA PRO A 327 0.46 31.38 4.77
C PRO A 327 1.46 30.97 5.86
N ASP A 328 1.57 31.73 6.94
CA ASP A 328 2.52 31.46 8.03
C ASP A 328 2.25 30.11 8.70
N SER A 329 0.97 29.79 8.96
CA SER A 329 0.56 28.51 9.54
C SER A 329 0.77 27.34 8.56
N MET A 330 0.58 27.56 7.25
CA MET A 330 0.89 26.55 6.24
C MET A 330 2.39 26.27 6.15
N ASP A 331 3.24 27.29 6.19
CA ASP A 331 4.70 27.12 6.14
C ASP A 331 5.24 26.44 7.40
N ALA A 332 4.69 26.77 8.57
CA ALA A 332 4.99 26.07 9.82
C ALA A 332 4.61 24.57 9.75
N MET A 333 3.40 24.25 9.30
CA MET A 333 2.95 22.86 9.13
C MET A 333 3.78 22.12 8.08
N ARG A 334 4.10 22.77 6.96
CA ARG A 334 4.94 22.21 5.91
C ARG A 334 6.33 21.85 6.42
N THR A 335 6.92 22.70 7.25
CA THR A 335 8.24 22.45 7.87
C THR A 335 8.18 21.20 8.75
N ILE A 336 7.15 21.09 9.60
CA ILE A 336 6.96 19.92 10.48
C ILE A 336 6.74 18.64 9.66
N LEU A 337 5.90 18.67 8.61
CA LEU A 337 5.62 17.51 7.77
C LEU A 337 6.82 17.07 6.93
N LYS A 338 7.62 18.03 6.43
CA LYS A 338 8.81 17.76 5.64
C LYS A 338 9.92 17.12 6.47
N GLU A 339 10.18 17.66 7.65
CA GLU A 339 11.21 17.15 8.56
C GLU A 339 10.72 15.92 9.36
N GLN A 340 9.40 15.70 9.43
CA GLN A 340 8.76 14.68 10.26
C GLN A 340 9.19 14.76 11.72
N ASP A 341 9.35 15.98 12.23
CA ASP A 341 9.77 16.26 13.60
C ASP A 341 9.07 17.54 14.11
N LEU A 342 8.85 17.61 15.42
CA LEU A 342 8.20 18.74 16.08
C LEU A 342 9.21 19.87 16.29
N VAL A 343 9.38 20.71 15.27
CA VAL A 343 10.24 21.90 15.34
C VAL A 343 9.62 22.93 16.30
N PRO A 344 10.28 23.30 17.42
CA PRO A 344 9.69 24.16 18.45
C PRO A 344 9.17 25.50 17.92
N ASP A 345 9.91 26.16 17.04
CA ASP A 345 9.51 27.46 16.46
C ASP A 345 8.23 27.35 15.62
N ALA A 346 8.13 26.31 14.80
CA ALA A 346 6.96 26.06 13.98
C ALA A 346 5.74 25.70 14.85
N VAL A 347 5.95 24.93 15.92
CA VAL A 347 4.88 24.57 16.86
C VAL A 347 4.36 25.79 17.62
N LEU A 348 5.26 26.68 18.07
CA LEU A 348 4.90 27.96 18.69
C LEU A 348 4.05 28.83 17.75
N GLN A 349 4.47 28.98 16.49
CA GLN A 349 3.71 29.73 15.49
C GLN A 349 2.30 29.18 15.27
N LEU A 350 2.15 27.85 15.24
CA LEU A 350 0.84 27.21 15.16
C LEU A 350 0.02 27.47 16.42
N GLU A 351 0.59 27.29 17.61
CA GLU A 351 -0.12 27.51 18.86
C GLU A 351 -0.67 28.94 18.99
N GLU A 352 0.16 29.94 18.68
CA GLU A 352 -0.25 31.34 18.65
C GLU A 352 -1.35 31.61 17.62
N ALA A 353 -1.26 31.01 16.43
CA ALA A 353 -2.27 31.17 15.39
C ALA A 353 -3.63 30.59 15.82
N TYR A 354 -3.64 29.44 16.50
CA TYR A 354 -4.87 28.78 16.95
C TYR A 354 -5.48 29.38 18.23
N LYS A 355 -4.70 30.13 19.01
CA LYS A 355 -5.19 30.92 20.15
C LYS A 355 -5.89 32.22 19.74
N ARG A 356 -5.70 32.71 18.51
CA ARG A 356 -6.34 33.93 18.01
C ARG A 356 -7.86 33.75 17.84
N ASP A 357 -8.55 34.89 17.73
CA ASP A 357 -10.00 34.92 17.52
C ASP A 357 -10.40 34.30 16.17
N ALA A 358 -9.58 34.51 15.13
CA ALA A 358 -9.72 33.90 13.80
C ALA A 358 -8.59 32.89 13.54
N PRO A 359 -8.73 31.62 13.98
CA PRO A 359 -7.70 30.61 13.78
C PRO A 359 -7.83 29.99 12.38
N PRO A 360 -6.76 29.36 11.87
CA PRO A 360 -6.79 28.62 10.62
C PRO A 360 -7.78 27.43 10.68
N PRO A 361 -8.13 26.84 9.53
CA PRO A 361 -8.98 25.64 9.48
C PRO A 361 -8.39 24.50 10.30
N VAL A 362 -9.23 23.76 11.04
CA VAL A 362 -8.80 22.60 11.85
C VAL A 362 -8.29 21.46 10.96
N ALA A 363 -8.73 21.39 9.70
CA ALA A 363 -8.21 20.44 8.71
C ALA A 363 -6.68 20.49 8.57
N LEU A 364 -6.07 21.68 8.75
CA LEU A 364 -4.61 21.83 8.71
C LEU A 364 -3.92 21.09 9.86
N LEU A 365 -4.51 21.06 11.05
CA LEU A 365 -3.97 20.31 12.20
C LEU A 365 -4.36 18.83 12.19
N ARG A 366 -5.42 18.46 11.48
CA ARG A 366 -5.90 17.05 11.40
C ARG A 366 -5.06 16.17 10.48
N GLN A 367 -3.83 16.58 10.20
CA GLN A 367 -2.89 15.81 9.41
C GLN A 367 -2.44 14.57 10.19
N PRO A 368 -2.60 13.34 9.65
CA PRO A 368 -2.30 12.09 10.35
C PRO A 368 -0.89 12.04 10.94
N ILE A 369 0.11 12.49 10.17
CA ILE A 369 1.53 12.50 10.57
C ILE A 369 1.76 13.47 11.74
N PHE A 370 1.09 14.63 11.72
CA PHE A 370 1.21 15.61 12.79
C PHE A 370 0.56 15.13 14.09
N ILE A 371 -0.62 14.52 14.01
CA ILE A 371 -1.28 13.89 15.18
C ILE A 371 -0.40 12.78 15.75
N ALA A 372 0.19 11.94 14.89
CA ALA A 372 1.12 10.88 15.27
C ALA A 372 2.34 11.43 16.02
N LEU A 373 2.96 12.49 15.50
CA LEU A 373 4.08 13.19 16.12
C LEU A 373 3.76 13.72 17.51
N LEU A 374 2.62 14.42 17.66
CA LEU A 374 2.17 14.95 18.94
C LEU A 374 1.89 13.83 19.94
N ALA A 375 1.21 12.76 19.52
CA ALA A 375 0.91 11.62 20.37
C ALA A 375 2.19 10.90 20.84
N ASP A 376 3.16 10.69 19.95
CA ASP A 376 4.45 10.12 20.31
C ASP A 376 5.21 11.01 21.29
N ALA A 377 5.31 12.31 20.98
CA ALA A 377 6.00 13.26 21.83
C ALA A 377 5.38 13.33 23.24
N LEU A 378 4.05 13.27 23.34
CA LEU A 378 3.31 13.36 24.61
C LEU A 378 3.35 12.05 25.41
N PHE A 379 3.21 10.89 24.78
CA PHE A 379 2.96 9.63 25.48
C PHE A 379 4.10 8.59 25.36
N ALA A 380 4.77 8.51 24.21
CA ALA A 380 5.72 7.42 23.89
C ALA A 380 7.20 7.84 23.94
N SER A 381 7.53 9.13 23.86
CA SER A 381 8.92 9.59 23.91
C SER A 381 9.53 9.46 25.31
N ALA A 382 10.79 9.03 25.36
CA ALA A 382 11.63 9.05 26.56
C ALA A 382 12.21 10.46 26.83
N ASP A 383 12.12 11.37 25.87
CA ASP A 383 12.73 12.69 25.97
C ASP A 383 12.00 13.55 27.01
N ARG A 384 12.82 14.24 27.82
CA ARG A 384 12.33 15.19 28.82
C ARG A 384 11.93 16.48 28.11
N LEU A 385 10.63 16.65 27.90
CA LEU A 385 10.08 17.93 27.44
C LEU A 385 10.08 18.95 28.58
N LEU A 386 10.29 20.22 28.22
CA LEU A 386 10.03 21.34 29.12
C LEU A 386 8.52 21.44 29.42
N THR A 387 8.16 21.94 30.59
CA THR A 387 6.75 22.08 30.99
C THR A 387 5.95 22.94 30.01
N GLU A 388 6.55 24.02 29.50
CA GLU A 388 5.94 24.89 28.49
C GLU A 388 5.65 24.15 27.19
N GLN A 389 6.63 23.38 26.67
CA GLN A 389 6.47 22.58 25.46
C GLN A 389 5.41 21.48 25.63
N LEU A 390 5.37 20.85 26.81
CA LEU A 390 4.36 19.85 27.14
C LEU A 390 2.94 20.44 27.07
N GLU A 391 2.76 21.64 27.62
CA GLU A 391 1.47 22.33 27.58
C GLU A 391 1.07 22.77 26.16
N GLN A 392 2.03 23.23 25.36
CA GLN A 392 1.82 23.60 23.95
C GLN A 392 1.37 22.39 23.13
N TYR A 393 2.07 21.26 23.26
CA TYR A 393 1.77 20.04 22.52
C TYR A 393 0.42 19.47 22.96
N ALA A 394 0.13 19.48 24.26
CA ALA A 394 -1.16 19.06 24.78
C ALA A 394 -2.31 19.95 24.31
N PHE A 395 -2.11 21.28 24.24
CA PHE A 395 -3.10 22.20 23.70
C PHE A 395 -3.40 21.89 22.23
N LEU A 396 -2.38 21.82 21.37
CA LEU A 396 -2.57 21.53 19.95
C LEU A 396 -3.21 20.15 19.75
N TYR A 397 -2.77 19.13 20.47
CA TYR A 397 -3.31 17.77 20.39
C TYR A 397 -4.78 17.71 20.81
N SER A 398 -5.16 18.36 21.90
CA SER A 398 -6.57 18.43 22.33
C SER A 398 -7.42 19.27 21.38
N TYR A 399 -6.85 20.34 20.83
CA TYR A 399 -7.52 21.18 19.83
C TYR A 399 -7.85 20.39 18.56
N THR A 400 -6.92 19.56 18.05
CA THR A 400 -7.15 18.75 16.84
C THR A 400 -8.30 17.75 17.01
N ALA A 401 -8.39 17.16 18.20
CA ALA A 401 -9.30 16.07 18.50
C ALA A 401 -10.73 16.52 18.81
N VAL A 402 -10.89 17.69 19.43
CA VAL A 402 -12.16 18.09 20.06
C VAL A 402 -12.87 19.22 19.32
N VAL A 403 -12.14 20.09 18.62
CA VAL A 403 -12.76 21.26 17.97
C VAL A 403 -13.62 20.82 16.80
N VAL A 404 -14.89 21.27 16.81
CA VAL A 404 -15.82 21.05 15.71
C VAL A 404 -15.98 22.36 14.94
N GLU A 405 -15.79 22.27 13.62
CA GLU A 405 -16.02 23.35 12.67
C GLU A 405 -17.25 23.02 11.83
N GLU A 406 -18.19 23.94 11.76
CA GLU A 406 -19.26 23.88 10.76
C GLU A 406 -18.81 24.71 9.56
N ILE A 407 -18.69 24.05 8.41
CA ILE A 407 -18.27 24.66 7.15
C ILE A 407 -19.45 24.64 6.19
N GLU A 408 -19.73 25.76 5.54
CA GLU A 408 -20.76 25.82 4.51
C GLU A 408 -20.30 25.03 3.26
N PRO A 409 -21.06 24.02 2.79
CA PRO A 409 -20.60 23.09 1.74
C PRO A 409 -20.44 23.73 0.37
N THR A 410 -21.03 24.91 0.13
CA THR A 410 -21.03 25.60 -1.17
C THR A 410 -19.98 26.71 -1.26
N THR A 411 -19.68 27.39 -0.15
CA THR A 411 -18.76 28.53 -0.11
C THR A 411 -17.44 28.21 0.60
N GLU A 412 -17.33 27.04 1.24
CA GLU A 412 -16.20 26.62 2.08
C GLU A 412 -15.90 27.61 3.22
N ARG A 413 -16.85 28.50 3.54
CA ARG A 413 -16.71 29.44 4.64
C ARG A 413 -17.09 28.79 5.95
N ARG A 414 -16.29 29.06 6.97
CA ARG A 414 -16.56 28.65 8.33
C ARG A 414 -17.74 29.42 8.89
N ILE A 415 -18.76 28.68 9.35
CA ILE A 415 -19.96 29.22 9.98
C ILE A 415 -19.75 29.35 11.48
N SER A 416 -19.18 28.31 12.12
CA SER A 416 -19.00 28.27 13.57
C SER A 416 -17.74 27.49 14.00
N CYS A 417 -17.31 27.72 15.23
CA CYS A 417 -16.20 27.04 15.88
C CYS A 417 -16.54 26.74 17.33
N ILE A 418 -16.64 25.47 17.70
CA ILE A 418 -16.88 25.07 19.09
C ILE A 418 -15.54 24.68 19.73
N ARG A 419 -15.13 25.42 20.77
CA ARG A 419 -13.86 25.20 21.52
C ARG A 419 -14.05 24.83 22.99
N THR A 420 -15.29 24.64 23.45
CA THR A 420 -15.65 24.57 24.88
C THR A 420 -15.01 23.39 25.62
N GLU A 421 -14.75 22.29 24.93
CA GLU A 421 -14.24 21.05 25.54
C GLU A 421 -12.69 20.94 25.45
N VAL A 422 -12.01 21.91 24.83
CA VAL A 422 -10.56 21.82 24.58
C VAL A 422 -9.76 21.83 25.88
N ASP A 423 -10.13 22.68 26.84
CA ASP A 423 -9.42 22.79 28.12
C ASP A 423 -9.61 21.54 29.00
N ASP A 424 -10.81 20.97 29.00
CA ASP A 424 -11.10 19.72 29.69
C ASP A 424 -10.30 18.57 29.08
N ALA A 425 -10.27 18.45 27.75
CA ALA A 425 -9.46 17.45 27.07
C ALA A 425 -7.96 17.67 27.28
N LYS A 426 -7.46 18.92 27.29
CA LYS A 426 -6.07 19.25 27.62
C LYS A 426 -5.70 18.74 29.01
N ARG A 427 -6.57 18.93 30.01
CA ARG A 427 -6.34 18.43 31.38
C ARG A 427 -6.23 16.91 31.42
N GLU A 428 -7.14 16.18 30.76
CA GLU A 428 -7.11 14.72 30.71
C GLU A 428 -5.86 14.19 29.97
N VAL A 429 -5.45 14.85 28.87
CA VAL A 429 -4.23 14.50 28.11
C VAL A 429 -2.98 14.71 28.96
N LEU A 430 -2.88 15.82 29.69
CA LEU A 430 -1.72 16.09 30.56
C LEU A 430 -1.62 15.08 31.71
N GLU A 431 -2.74 14.71 32.33
CA GLU A 431 -2.74 13.73 33.41
C GLU A 431 -2.36 12.33 32.91
N ALA A 432 -2.91 11.90 31.77
CA ALA A 432 -2.53 10.63 31.17
C ALA A 432 -1.07 10.62 30.69
N SER A 433 -0.59 11.70 30.07
CA SER A 433 0.82 11.86 29.67
C SER A 433 1.76 11.76 30.88
N ARG A 434 1.40 12.39 32.01
CA ARG A 434 2.15 12.30 33.26
C ARG A 434 2.31 10.85 33.73
N ILE A 435 1.23 10.07 33.71
CA ILE A 435 1.24 8.65 34.11
C ILE A 435 2.09 7.83 33.14
N CYS A 436 1.86 7.95 31.82
CA CYS A 436 2.61 7.21 30.80
C CYS A 436 4.13 7.48 30.86
N ARG A 437 4.54 8.74 31.02
CA ARG A 437 5.96 9.10 31.17
C ARG A 437 6.57 8.55 32.45
N GLN A 438 5.83 8.55 33.56
CA GLN A 438 6.28 7.94 34.80
C GLN A 438 6.50 6.43 34.63
N TRP A 439 5.59 5.76 33.94
CA TRP A 439 5.71 4.33 33.63
C TRP A 439 6.86 4.06 32.65
N ASN A 440 7.15 4.98 31.73
CA ASN A 440 8.26 4.85 30.79
C ASN A 440 9.63 4.94 31.51
N ASN A 441 9.78 5.89 32.44
CA ASN A 441 11.03 6.14 33.17
C ASN A 441 11.36 5.14 34.28
N MET A 442 10.48 4.16 34.56
CA MET A 442 10.71 3.14 35.58
C MET A 442 11.07 1.78 34.96
N SER A 443 11.93 1.02 35.64
CA SER A 443 12.34 -0.34 35.28
C SER A 443 12.20 -1.29 36.48
N GLY A 444 11.99 -2.59 36.23
CA GLY A 444 11.91 -3.63 37.26
C GLY A 444 10.61 -3.68 38.08
N SER A 445 10.65 -4.36 39.22
CA SER A 445 9.48 -4.67 40.08
C SER A 445 8.74 -3.46 40.66
N GLY A 446 9.37 -2.27 40.66
CA GLY A 446 8.72 -1.01 41.02
C GLY A 446 7.59 -0.61 40.07
N ILE A 447 7.64 -1.06 38.81
CA ILE A 447 6.61 -0.79 37.78
C ILE A 447 5.28 -1.34 38.25
N SER A 448 5.19 -2.62 38.60
CA SER A 448 3.90 -3.26 38.91
C SER A 448 3.17 -2.54 40.06
N LEU A 449 3.84 -2.26 41.17
CA LEU A 449 3.19 -1.64 42.34
C LEU A 449 2.67 -0.21 42.07
N ARG A 450 3.47 0.63 41.41
CA ARG A 450 3.03 2.00 41.09
C ARG A 450 2.06 2.03 39.92
N ALA A 451 2.25 1.16 38.92
CA ALA A 451 1.33 1.04 37.81
C ALA A 451 -0.07 0.66 38.31
N PHE A 452 -0.20 -0.34 39.19
CA PHE A 452 -1.50 -0.69 39.78
C PHE A 452 -2.13 0.43 40.62
N ARG A 453 -1.32 1.28 41.27
CA ARG A 453 -1.82 2.44 42.02
C ARG A 453 -2.39 3.51 41.09
N ASP A 454 -1.67 3.81 40.00
CA ASP A 454 -2.02 4.90 39.08
C ASP A 454 -3.02 4.44 37.98
N LEU A 455 -3.19 3.13 37.80
CA LEU A 455 -4.07 2.49 36.81
C LEU A 455 -5.52 2.99 36.86
N PRO A 456 -6.22 3.09 38.00
CA PRO A 456 -7.61 3.57 38.01
C PRO A 456 -7.77 4.99 37.45
N SER A 457 -6.78 5.85 37.70
CA SER A 457 -6.77 7.22 37.17
C SER A 457 -6.58 7.21 35.66
N LEU A 458 -5.65 6.38 35.16
CA LEU A 458 -5.43 6.21 33.73
C LEU A 458 -6.67 5.67 33.01
N LEU A 459 -7.32 4.63 33.55
CA LEU A 459 -8.53 4.03 32.97
C LEU A 459 -9.67 5.06 32.88
N LYS A 460 -9.82 5.95 33.87
CA LYS A 460 -10.79 7.05 33.79
C LYS A 460 -10.48 8.00 32.63
N CYS A 461 -9.21 8.36 32.42
CA CYS A 461 -8.81 9.24 31.31
C CYS A 461 -9.01 8.59 29.94
N LEU A 462 -9.03 7.25 29.83
CA LEU A 462 -9.22 6.53 28.56
C LEU A 462 -10.58 6.79 27.90
N SER A 463 -11.59 7.26 28.64
CA SER A 463 -12.87 7.70 28.09
C SER A 463 -12.72 8.87 27.09
N CYS A 464 -11.63 9.63 27.20
CA CYS A 464 -11.30 10.69 26.26
C CYS A 464 -10.59 10.10 25.02
N ARG A 465 -11.22 10.19 23.84
CA ARG A 465 -10.70 9.63 22.57
C ARG A 465 -9.23 9.99 22.24
N PRO A 466 -8.78 11.25 22.34
CA PRO A 466 -7.37 11.58 22.10
C PRO A 466 -6.43 10.89 23.09
N VAL A 467 -6.87 10.67 24.34
CA VAL A 467 -6.09 9.91 25.32
C VAL A 467 -6.03 8.44 24.93
N SER A 468 -7.14 7.82 24.50
CA SER A 468 -7.13 6.41 24.07
C SER A 468 -6.14 6.16 22.92
N PHE A 469 -6.09 7.06 21.93
CA PHE A 469 -5.12 6.96 20.82
C PHE A 469 -3.67 7.13 21.28
N GLY A 470 -3.40 8.13 22.13
CA GLY A 470 -2.06 8.37 22.68
C GLY A 470 -1.57 7.20 23.54
N VAL A 471 -2.45 6.66 24.39
CA VAL A 471 -2.14 5.50 25.23
C VAL A 471 -1.94 4.24 24.40
N PHE A 472 -2.69 4.03 23.32
CA PHE A 472 -2.44 2.93 22.37
C PHE A 472 -0.99 3.00 21.82
N ARG A 473 -0.54 4.16 21.38
CA ARG A 473 0.84 4.34 20.88
C ARG A 473 1.88 4.11 21.98
N PHE A 474 1.62 4.58 23.19
CA PHE A 474 2.48 4.31 24.35
C PHE A 474 2.60 2.82 24.66
N VAL A 475 1.48 2.11 24.73
CA VAL A 475 1.46 0.66 24.98
C VAL A 475 2.25 -0.06 23.90
N ARG A 476 2.02 0.28 22.62
CA ARG A 476 2.81 -0.27 21.51
C ARG A 476 4.30 -0.03 21.70
N PHE A 477 4.72 1.19 22.03
CA PHE A 477 6.11 1.55 22.29
C PHE A 477 6.72 0.73 23.44
N VAL A 478 6.00 0.57 24.56
CA VAL A 478 6.45 -0.19 25.72
C VAL A 478 6.65 -1.67 25.37
N PHE A 479 5.71 -2.29 24.64
CA PHE A 479 5.83 -3.69 24.21
C PHE A 479 6.98 -3.95 23.24
N HIS A 480 7.48 -2.92 22.56
CA HIS A 480 8.67 -3.03 21.71
C HIS A 480 9.96 -2.75 22.49
N THR A 481 9.94 -1.78 23.41
CA THR A 481 11.15 -1.27 24.07
C THR A 481 11.48 -2.02 25.36
N LYS A 482 10.48 -2.46 26.13
CA LYS A 482 10.64 -3.08 27.45
C LYS A 482 10.51 -4.61 27.44
N ARG A 483 10.82 -5.25 26.31
CA ARG A 483 10.69 -6.71 26.15
C ARG A 483 11.49 -7.48 27.20
N VAL A 484 12.70 -7.01 27.51
CA VAL A 484 13.58 -7.60 28.54
C VAL A 484 12.99 -7.48 29.96
N ASP A 485 12.25 -6.40 30.27
CA ASP A 485 11.59 -6.27 31.57
C ASP A 485 10.48 -7.32 31.75
N PHE A 486 9.78 -7.66 30.65
CA PHE A 486 8.75 -8.71 30.64
C PHE A 486 9.35 -10.10 30.74
N GLU A 487 10.53 -10.33 30.16
CA GLU A 487 11.28 -11.59 30.31
C GLU A 487 11.66 -11.84 31.77
N LEU A 488 12.14 -10.81 32.46
CA LEU A 488 12.56 -10.93 33.86
C LEU A 488 11.38 -11.12 34.81
N ASN A 489 10.22 -10.52 34.51
CA ASN A 489 9.02 -10.69 35.32
C ASN A 489 7.73 -10.42 34.51
N LEU A 490 7.01 -11.49 34.17
CA LEU A 490 5.72 -11.43 33.47
C LEU A 490 4.63 -10.64 34.24
N ASP A 491 4.73 -10.50 35.56
CA ASP A 491 3.80 -9.67 36.34
C ASP A 491 3.90 -8.18 36.02
N THR A 492 5.00 -7.74 35.40
CA THR A 492 5.17 -6.35 34.94
C THR A 492 4.36 -6.05 33.68
N MET A 493 3.97 -7.08 32.91
CA MET A 493 3.14 -6.95 31.70
C MET A 493 1.65 -6.75 32.02
N LYS A 494 1.17 -7.33 33.13
CA LYS A 494 -0.24 -7.30 33.56
C LYS A 494 -0.91 -5.93 33.53
N PRO A 495 -0.34 -4.84 34.11
CA PRO A 495 -0.98 -3.52 34.04
C PRO A 495 -1.17 -3.02 32.60
N TYR A 496 -0.23 -3.29 31.71
CA TYR A 496 -0.34 -2.91 30.30
C TYR A 496 -1.41 -3.73 29.56
N CYS A 497 -1.52 -5.03 29.86
CA CYS A 497 -2.62 -5.87 29.34
C CYS A 497 -4.00 -5.36 29.76
N ILE A 498 -4.15 -4.90 31.00
CA ILE A 498 -5.43 -4.32 31.46
C ILE A 498 -5.77 -3.05 30.67
N VAL A 499 -4.77 -2.19 30.42
CA VAL A 499 -4.95 -1.00 29.57
C VAL A 499 -5.36 -1.38 28.15
N VAL A 500 -4.76 -2.41 27.55
CA VAL A 500 -5.16 -2.92 26.22
C VAL A 500 -6.63 -3.38 26.21
N ASN A 501 -7.05 -4.11 27.24
CA ASN A 501 -8.42 -4.58 27.36
C ASN A 501 -9.42 -3.42 27.47
N GLU A 502 -9.11 -2.41 28.30
CA GLU A 502 -9.95 -1.21 28.42
C GLU A 502 -10.00 -0.42 27.11
N LEU A 503 -8.87 -0.28 26.40
CA LEU A 503 -8.84 0.39 25.09
C LEU A 503 -9.77 -0.29 24.07
N ALA A 504 -9.85 -1.62 24.09
CA ALA A 504 -10.74 -2.39 23.23
C ALA A 504 -12.23 -2.23 23.58
N GLU A 505 -12.53 -2.03 24.87
CA GLU A 505 -13.89 -1.79 25.38
C GLU A 505 -14.37 -0.36 25.07
N VAL A 506 -13.55 0.63 25.39
CA VAL A 506 -13.91 2.06 25.28
C VAL A 506 -13.92 2.54 23.83
N ASN A 507 -13.04 2.03 22.97
CA ASN A 507 -12.88 2.54 21.62
C ASN A 507 -12.95 1.43 20.55
N GLU A 508 -14.09 1.37 19.87
CA GLU A 508 -14.32 0.44 18.76
C GLU A 508 -13.37 0.64 17.57
N TYR A 509 -12.97 1.89 17.28
CA TYR A 509 -12.11 2.22 16.14
C TYR A 509 -10.65 1.78 16.34
N LEU A 510 -10.23 1.50 17.58
CA LEU A 510 -8.89 0.99 17.87
C LEU A 510 -8.79 -0.52 17.76
N ARG A 511 -9.91 -1.26 17.75
CA ARG A 511 -9.91 -2.74 17.72
C ARG A 511 -9.11 -3.34 16.56
N PRO A 512 -9.20 -2.81 15.31
CA PRO A 512 -8.39 -3.32 14.21
C PRO A 512 -6.89 -3.07 14.41
N SER A 513 -6.53 -1.88 14.90
CA SER A 513 -5.15 -1.52 15.21
C SER A 513 -4.58 -2.36 16.36
N LEU A 514 -5.39 -2.65 17.38
CA LEU A 514 -5.04 -3.56 18.47
C LEU A 514 -4.85 -4.99 17.97
N LEU A 515 -5.76 -5.50 17.14
CA LEU A 515 -5.64 -6.83 16.54
C LEU A 515 -4.31 -6.97 15.79
N ALA A 516 -3.99 -6.01 14.94
CA ALA A 516 -2.78 -6.08 14.13
C ALA A 516 -1.50 -5.93 14.97
N PHE A 517 -1.50 -5.05 15.97
CA PHE A 517 -0.41 -4.94 16.95
C PHE A 517 -0.18 -6.24 17.72
N ILE A 518 -1.23 -6.89 18.24
CA ILE A 518 -1.08 -8.15 18.98
C ILE A 518 -0.67 -9.29 18.03
N THR A 519 -1.14 -9.27 16.79
CA THR A 519 -0.73 -10.20 15.73
C THR A 519 0.77 -10.09 15.44
N GLU A 520 1.29 -8.86 15.30
CA GLU A 520 2.72 -8.58 15.11
C GLU A 520 3.56 -9.18 16.25
N LEU A 521 3.14 -8.96 17.51
CA LEU A 521 3.83 -9.51 18.67
C LEU A 521 3.76 -11.05 18.74
N LEU A 522 2.61 -11.64 18.39
CA LEU A 522 2.42 -13.08 18.45
C LEU A 522 3.22 -13.82 17.36
N ALA A 523 3.35 -13.22 16.19
CA ALA A 523 4.13 -13.76 15.07
C ALA A 523 5.65 -13.57 15.24
N SER A 524 6.08 -12.63 16.08
CA SER A 524 7.50 -12.40 16.36
C SER A 524 8.09 -13.50 17.26
N SER A 525 9.26 -14.02 16.88
CA SER A 525 10.10 -14.83 17.77
C SER A 525 10.88 -13.90 18.71
N VAL A 526 10.87 -14.21 20.01
CA VAL A 526 11.63 -13.45 21.01
C VAL A 526 12.97 -14.15 21.21
N GLU A 527 14.01 -13.63 20.59
CA GLU A 527 15.38 -14.14 20.75
C GLU A 527 15.88 -13.78 22.16
N GLY A 528 16.29 -14.78 22.96
CA GLY A 528 16.84 -14.59 24.30
C GLY A 528 15.92 -14.94 25.48
N MET A 529 14.62 -15.19 25.22
CA MET A 529 13.66 -15.63 26.24
C MET A 529 13.68 -17.17 26.37
N GLU A 530 13.58 -17.69 27.59
CA GLU A 530 13.42 -19.13 27.83
C GLU A 530 12.09 -19.65 27.23
N ASP A 531 12.10 -20.84 26.63
CA ASP A 531 10.95 -21.44 25.93
C ASP A 531 9.66 -21.44 26.76
N LEU A 532 9.77 -21.70 28.07
CA LEU A 532 8.61 -21.70 28.97
C LEU A 532 8.04 -20.29 29.17
N SER A 533 8.91 -19.30 29.41
CA SER A 533 8.52 -17.90 29.56
C SER A 533 7.94 -17.33 28.26
N GLN A 534 8.47 -17.76 27.10
CA GLN A 534 7.94 -17.39 25.79
C GLN A 534 6.53 -17.95 25.57
N LEU A 535 6.29 -19.19 26.00
CA LEU A 535 4.96 -19.79 25.93
C LEU A 535 3.95 -19.04 26.81
N GLU A 536 4.34 -18.66 28.04
CA GLU A 536 3.49 -17.89 28.95
C GLU A 536 3.21 -16.47 28.45
N TYR A 537 4.22 -15.80 27.88
CA TYR A 537 4.07 -14.51 27.21
C TYR A 537 3.06 -14.59 26.06
N LYS A 538 3.21 -15.58 25.16
CA LYS A 538 2.27 -15.81 24.05
C LYS A 538 0.85 -16.13 24.55
N ARG A 539 0.70 -16.87 25.67
CA ARG A 539 -0.61 -17.10 26.31
C ARG A 539 -1.26 -15.80 26.79
N MET A 540 -0.51 -14.87 27.38
CA MET A 540 -1.06 -13.56 27.75
C MET A 540 -1.51 -12.76 26.52
N LEU A 541 -0.75 -12.78 25.42
CA LEU A 541 -1.16 -12.15 24.16
C LEU A 541 -2.44 -12.78 23.59
N VAL A 542 -2.57 -14.10 23.68
CA VAL A 542 -3.80 -14.80 23.29
C VAL A 542 -4.99 -14.39 24.17
N GLY A 543 -4.77 -14.14 25.46
CA GLY A 543 -5.78 -13.54 26.34
C GLY A 543 -6.31 -12.20 25.81
N LEU A 544 -5.44 -11.34 25.27
CA LEU A 544 -5.85 -10.08 24.64
C LEU A 544 -6.67 -10.31 23.35
N PHE A 545 -6.30 -11.30 22.54
CA PHE A 545 -7.07 -11.73 21.36
C PHE A 545 -8.49 -12.18 21.72
N VAL A 546 -8.60 -12.97 22.79
CA VAL A 546 -9.87 -13.47 23.31
C VAL A 546 -10.73 -12.32 23.87
N HIS A 547 -10.11 -11.32 24.49
CA HIS A 547 -10.81 -10.12 24.94
C HIS A 547 -11.37 -9.28 23.78
N LEU A 548 -10.58 -9.08 22.72
CA LEU A 548 -11.05 -8.40 21.49
C LEU A 548 -12.27 -9.10 20.87
N LEU A 549 -12.29 -10.43 20.90
CA LEU A 549 -13.43 -11.22 20.45
C LEU A 549 -14.66 -10.97 21.35
N SER A 550 -14.45 -10.90 22.66
CA SER A 550 -15.50 -10.60 23.65
C SER A 550 -16.09 -9.19 23.47
N CYS A 551 -15.30 -8.24 22.96
CA CYS A 551 -15.68 -6.86 22.58
C CYS A 551 -16.41 -6.75 21.22
N GLY A 552 -16.63 -7.86 20.51
CA GLY A 552 -17.40 -7.92 19.26
C GLY A 552 -16.57 -7.96 17.97
N HIS A 553 -15.23 -7.98 18.04
CA HIS A 553 -14.35 -8.09 16.86
C HIS A 553 -14.07 -9.55 16.48
N VAL A 554 -15.12 -10.36 16.33
CA VAL A 554 -15.05 -11.83 16.27
C VAL A 554 -14.42 -12.35 14.96
N LEU A 555 -14.98 -11.96 13.82
CA LEU A 555 -14.61 -12.52 12.51
C LEU A 555 -13.14 -12.22 12.12
N PRO A 556 -12.64 -10.98 12.26
CA PRO A 556 -11.24 -10.68 11.90
C PRO A 556 -10.23 -11.37 12.82
N VAL A 557 -10.56 -11.53 14.10
CA VAL A 557 -9.74 -12.28 15.07
C VAL A 557 -9.61 -13.75 14.67
N ILE A 558 -10.73 -14.42 14.37
CA ILE A 558 -10.73 -15.84 13.97
C ILE A 558 -9.97 -16.03 12.67
N ASN A 559 -10.24 -15.20 11.65
CA ASN A 559 -9.53 -15.27 10.37
C ASN A 559 -8.03 -15.05 10.54
N THR A 560 -7.62 -14.15 11.43
CA THR A 560 -6.19 -13.90 11.69
C THR A 560 -5.52 -15.08 12.39
N MET A 561 -6.14 -15.65 13.42
CA MET A 561 -5.62 -16.86 14.08
C MET A 561 -5.55 -18.06 13.13
N HIS A 562 -6.57 -18.25 12.29
CA HIS A 562 -6.58 -19.31 11.28
C HIS A 562 -5.41 -19.15 10.28
N ARG A 563 -5.17 -17.92 9.81
CA ARG A 563 -4.05 -17.61 8.91
C ARG A 563 -2.68 -17.82 9.55
N LEU A 564 -2.52 -17.38 10.80
CA LEU A 564 -1.27 -17.60 11.56
C LEU A 564 -0.95 -19.09 11.71
N PHE A 565 -1.99 -19.91 11.90
CA PHE A 565 -1.87 -21.36 11.96
C PHE A 565 -1.49 -21.97 10.60
N LEU A 566 -2.19 -21.61 9.52
CA LEU A 566 -1.87 -22.11 8.17
C LEU A 566 -0.44 -21.80 7.73
N ARG A 567 0.10 -20.65 8.18
CA ARG A 567 1.46 -20.21 7.82
C ARG A 567 2.55 -20.68 8.78
N ASN A 568 2.23 -21.60 9.70
CA ASN A 568 3.15 -22.13 10.72
C ASN A 568 3.88 -21.03 11.52
N ARG A 569 3.23 -19.88 11.74
CA ARG A 569 3.79 -18.77 12.54
C ARG A 569 3.51 -18.91 14.03
N VAL A 570 2.61 -19.81 14.42
CA VAL A 570 2.18 -20.02 15.81
C VAL A 570 2.11 -21.52 16.13
N ASP A 571 2.54 -21.88 17.33
CA ASP A 571 2.56 -23.26 17.81
C ASP A 571 1.15 -23.85 18.01
N VAL A 572 1.00 -25.15 17.75
CA VAL A 572 -0.26 -25.90 17.96
C VAL A 572 -0.78 -25.77 19.38
N SER A 573 0.11 -25.69 20.37
CA SER A 573 -0.23 -25.53 21.79
C SER A 573 -0.94 -24.20 22.08
N ILE A 574 -0.52 -23.12 21.42
CA ILE A 574 -1.10 -21.79 21.53
C ILE A 574 -2.47 -21.72 20.84
N VAL A 575 -2.60 -22.31 19.66
CA VAL A 575 -3.89 -22.40 18.94
C VAL A 575 -4.89 -23.21 19.76
N ARG A 576 -4.46 -24.33 20.36
CA ARG A 576 -5.31 -25.13 21.26
C ARG A 576 -5.77 -24.30 22.46
N TYR A 577 -4.87 -23.55 23.09
CA TYR A 577 -5.20 -22.67 24.20
C TYR A 577 -6.26 -21.62 23.80
N PHE A 578 -6.07 -20.97 22.64
CA PHE A 578 -7.05 -20.04 22.08
C PHE A 578 -8.43 -20.69 21.92
N VAL A 579 -8.51 -21.87 21.28
CA VAL A 579 -9.78 -22.58 21.08
C VAL A 579 -10.43 -22.95 22.42
N THR A 580 -9.66 -23.42 23.40
CA THR A 580 -10.17 -23.75 24.74
C THR A 580 -10.79 -22.53 25.43
N GLU A 581 -10.11 -21.38 25.43
CA GLU A 581 -10.61 -20.14 26.02
C GLU A 581 -11.85 -19.61 25.30
N LEU A 582 -11.90 -19.72 23.97
CA LEU A 582 -13.08 -19.35 23.19
C LEU A 582 -14.29 -20.19 23.59
N ILE A 583 -14.14 -21.51 23.62
CA ILE A 583 -15.22 -22.42 24.02
C ILE A 583 -15.68 -22.06 25.43
N PHE A 584 -14.76 -21.84 26.36
CA PHE A 584 -15.10 -21.48 27.73
C PHE A 584 -15.97 -20.21 27.81
N ILE A 585 -15.64 -19.17 27.05
CA ILE A 585 -16.40 -17.91 27.04
C ILE A 585 -17.78 -18.06 26.40
N PHE A 586 -17.87 -18.77 25.26
CA PHE A 586 -19.15 -18.98 24.58
C PHE A 586 -20.11 -19.84 25.40
N PHE A 587 -19.62 -20.83 26.15
CA PHE A 587 -20.44 -21.66 27.02
C PHE A 587 -20.88 -20.92 28.29
N ARG A 588 -20.05 -20.02 28.84
CA ARG A 588 -20.40 -19.26 30.05
C ARG A 588 -21.39 -18.10 29.80
N ARG A 589 -21.54 -17.63 28.56
CA ARG A 589 -22.56 -16.63 28.18
C ARG A 589 -23.97 -17.21 27.97
N ASN A 590 -24.11 -18.54 27.90
CA ASN A 590 -25.38 -19.24 27.67
C ASN A 590 -25.95 -19.92 28.95
N VAL A 591 -25.34 -19.68 30.11
CA VAL A 591 -25.83 -20.07 31.45
C VAL A 591 -25.93 -18.82 32.28
#